data_AF-A0A356ZB73-F1
#
_entry.id   AF-A0A356ZB73-F1
#
_cell.length_a   1.000
_cell.length_b   1.000
_cell.length_c   1.000
_cell.angle_alpha   90.00
_cell.angle_beta   90.00
_cell.angle_gamma   90.00
#
_symmetry.space_group_name_H-M   'P 1'
#
loop_
_entity.id
_entity.type
_entity.pdbx_description
1 polymer ?
#
loop_
_entity_poly.entity_id
_entity_poly.type
_entity_poly.pdbx_seq_one_letter_code
_entity_poly.pdbx_strand_id
1 'polypeptide(L)'
;YKKYEKGLLRRDRQPGFNTADGKIQLYIDLFDAFDVDPLPAHVEPPESPYSTPELYKDYPLVLTSGARSWEFFHSEHRQQATMRMFHPQPRVEIHPETAAKLGIKEGDWVWIESFRGRCKQIAKLTPGIDPRVVSAEHGWWFPEKE
;
A
#
# COMPACT_ATOMS: atom_id res chain seq x y z
N TYR A 1 23.92 6.01 22.37
CA TYR A 1 23.78 4.54 22.34
C TYR A 1 23.26 4.02 23.70
N LYS A 2 22.61 2.85 23.75
CA LYS A 2 21.95 2.26 24.94
C LYS A 2 21.10 3.21 25.79
N LYS A 3 20.17 3.91 25.15
CA LYS A 3 19.33 4.92 25.82
C LYS A 3 18.49 4.32 26.96
N TYR A 4 18.08 3.06 26.85
CA TYR A 4 17.27 2.36 27.85
C TYR A 4 18.03 2.14 29.18
N GLU A 5 19.32 1.75 29.16
CA GLU A 5 20.12 1.59 30.40
C GLU A 5 20.34 2.92 31.13
N LYS A 6 20.43 4.01 30.36
CA LYS A 6 20.71 5.36 30.86
C LYS A 6 19.45 6.15 31.25
N GLY A 7 18.28 5.51 31.20
CA GLY A 7 16.98 6.13 31.44
C GLY A 7 16.64 7.30 30.52
N LEU A 8 17.27 7.38 29.34
CA LEU A 8 17.05 8.45 28.37
C LEU A 8 15.77 8.23 27.52
N LEU A 9 15.08 7.11 27.71
CA LEU A 9 13.83 6.80 27.02
C LEU A 9 12.59 7.11 27.87
N ARG A 10 12.72 7.32 29.17
CA ARG A 10 11.61 7.53 30.10
C ARG A 10 11.60 8.95 30.64
N ARG A 11 10.42 9.49 30.93
CA ARG A 11 10.26 10.83 31.52
C ARG A 11 10.82 10.91 32.95
N ASP A 12 10.69 9.83 33.71
CA ASP A 12 11.17 9.68 35.09
C ASP A 12 12.69 9.44 35.20
N ARG A 13 13.40 9.37 34.06
CA ARG A 13 14.84 9.08 33.96
C ARG A 13 15.26 7.72 34.52
N GLN A 14 14.33 6.83 34.82
CA GLN A 14 14.66 5.46 35.24
C GLN A 14 15.10 4.61 34.04
N PRO A 15 15.92 3.58 34.23
CA PRO A 15 16.24 2.62 33.17
C PRO A 15 14.98 1.95 32.61
N GLY A 16 15.00 1.61 31.32
CA GLY A 16 13.92 0.91 30.62
C GLY A 16 13.29 1.72 29.48
N PHE A 17 12.06 1.36 29.13
CA PHE A 17 11.28 1.91 28.02
C PHE A 17 10.09 2.73 28.53
N ASN A 18 9.54 3.61 27.69
CA ASN A 18 8.37 4.43 28.04
C ASN A 18 7.05 3.65 27.91
N THR A 19 6.99 2.51 28.60
CA THR A 19 5.86 1.58 28.71
C THR A 19 5.41 1.52 30.18
N ALA A 20 4.23 0.93 30.42
CA ALA A 20 3.62 0.89 31.75
C ALA A 20 4.52 0.23 32.81
N ASP A 21 5.23 -0.86 32.45
CA ASP A 21 6.11 -1.63 33.32
C ASP A 21 7.61 -1.35 33.09
N GLY A 22 7.93 -0.47 32.14
CA GLY A 22 9.30 -0.10 31.76
C GLY A 22 10.05 -1.14 30.94
N LYS A 23 9.39 -2.20 30.48
CA LYS A 23 9.98 -3.24 29.63
C LYS A 23 9.48 -3.14 28.19
N ILE A 24 10.05 -3.96 27.32
CA ILE A 24 9.50 -4.18 25.99
C ILE A 24 8.23 -5.03 26.14
N GLN A 25 7.09 -4.52 25.68
CA GLN A 25 5.82 -5.24 25.75
C GLN A 25 5.71 -6.21 24.57
N LEU A 26 5.94 -7.50 24.84
CA LEU A 26 5.60 -8.58 23.91
C LEU A 26 4.12 -8.95 23.99
N TYR A 27 3.55 -8.76 25.18
CA TYR A 27 2.13 -8.79 25.48
C TYR A 27 1.73 -7.37 25.87
N ILE A 28 0.68 -6.83 25.26
CA ILE A 28 0.27 -5.44 25.46
C ILE A 28 -0.90 -5.41 26.44
N ASP A 29 -0.63 -5.15 27.72
CA ASP A 29 -1.66 -5.11 28.78
C ASP A 29 -2.80 -4.14 28.46
N LEU A 30 -2.48 -3.05 27.76
CA LEU A 30 -3.48 -2.06 27.33
C LEU A 30 -4.47 -2.64 26.33
N PHE A 31 -4.04 -3.53 25.43
CA PHE A 31 -4.92 -4.16 24.45
C PHE A 31 -5.88 -5.11 25.14
N ASP A 32 -5.39 -5.93 26.07
CA ASP A 32 -6.23 -6.83 26.88
C ASP A 32 -7.30 -6.04 27.66
N ALA A 33 -6.92 -4.89 28.25
CA ALA A 33 -7.86 -4.00 28.94
C ALA A 33 -8.92 -3.38 28.00
N PHE A 34 -8.67 -3.31 26.69
CA PHE A 34 -9.62 -2.86 25.67
C PHE A 34 -10.28 -4.02 24.91
N ASP A 35 -10.15 -5.27 25.38
CA ASP A 35 -10.67 -6.47 24.70
C ASP A 35 -10.14 -6.62 23.25
N VAL A 36 -8.88 -6.23 23.06
CA VAL A 36 -8.12 -6.39 21.82
C VAL A 36 -7.04 -7.46 22.05
N ASP A 37 -6.79 -8.33 21.07
CA ASP A 37 -5.77 -9.38 21.19
C ASP A 37 -4.39 -8.75 21.55
N PRO A 38 -3.84 -9.05 22.74
CA PRO A 38 -2.60 -8.46 23.21
C PRO A 38 -1.36 -9.04 22.54
N LEU A 39 -1.51 -10.06 21.70
CA LEU A 39 -0.44 -10.70 20.95
C LEU A 39 -0.59 -10.48 19.43
N PRO A 40 0.52 -10.43 18.69
CA PRO A 40 0.46 -10.34 17.25
C PRO A 40 -0.05 -11.65 16.64
N ALA A 41 -1.10 -11.55 15.83
CA ALA A 41 -1.61 -12.64 15.02
C ALA A 41 -1.74 -12.20 13.55
N HIS A 42 -1.69 -13.16 12.64
CA HIS A 42 -2.06 -12.92 11.26
C HIS A 42 -3.59 -12.94 11.14
N VAL A 43 -4.17 -11.84 10.69
CA VAL A 43 -5.58 -11.73 10.34
C VAL A 43 -5.67 -11.44 8.86
N GLU A 44 -6.42 -12.28 8.15
CA GLU A 44 -6.65 -12.10 6.73
C GLU A 44 -7.38 -10.78 6.46
N PRO A 45 -7.02 -10.00 5.41
CA PRO A 45 -7.75 -8.80 5.06
C PRO A 45 -9.26 -9.07 4.87
N PRO A 46 -10.14 -8.12 5.22
CA PRO A 46 -11.59 -8.29 5.06
C PRO A 46 -11.99 -8.60 3.61
N GLU A 47 -11.29 -8.00 2.64
CA GLU A 47 -11.50 -8.19 1.21
C GLU A 47 -10.29 -8.92 0.63
N SER A 48 -10.38 -10.24 0.56
CA SER A 48 -9.30 -11.09 0.07
C SER A 48 -9.84 -12.34 -0.64
N PRO A 49 -8.98 -13.06 -1.38
CA PRO A 49 -9.36 -14.35 -1.99
C PRO A 49 -9.86 -15.39 -0.98
N TYR A 50 -9.48 -15.27 0.30
CA TYR A 50 -9.83 -16.22 1.35
C TYR A 50 -11.00 -15.74 2.22
N SER A 51 -11.04 -14.47 2.61
CA SER A 51 -12.13 -13.91 3.43
C SER A 51 -13.42 -13.71 2.63
N THR A 52 -13.29 -13.37 1.35
CA THR A 52 -14.43 -13.04 0.46
C THR A 52 -14.29 -13.72 -0.89
N PRO A 53 -14.37 -15.07 -0.94
CA PRO A 53 -14.15 -15.83 -2.18
C PRO A 53 -15.21 -15.53 -3.26
N GLU A 54 -16.44 -15.17 -2.85
CA GLU A 54 -17.49 -14.78 -3.80
C GLU A 54 -17.15 -13.45 -4.49
N LEU A 55 -16.68 -12.45 -3.74
CA LEU A 55 -16.23 -11.18 -4.31
C LEU A 55 -15.01 -11.36 -5.21
N TYR A 56 -14.13 -12.31 -4.89
CA TYR A 56 -12.95 -12.62 -5.68
C TYR A 56 -13.27 -13.22 -7.06
N LYS A 57 -14.44 -13.85 -7.23
CA LYS A 57 -14.89 -14.32 -8.56
C LYS A 57 -15.14 -13.15 -9.51
N ASP A 58 -15.71 -12.06 -8.99
CA ASP A 58 -16.02 -10.85 -9.77
C ASP A 58 -14.77 -9.95 -9.91
N TYR A 59 -13.92 -9.89 -8.89
CA TYR A 59 -12.70 -9.07 -8.84
C TYR A 59 -11.46 -9.96 -8.54
N PRO A 60 -10.91 -10.66 -9.55
CA PRO A 60 -9.91 -11.72 -9.35
C PRO A 60 -8.47 -11.22 -9.13
N LEU A 61 -8.27 -9.91 -8.94
CA LEU A 61 -6.95 -9.30 -8.80
C LEU A 61 -6.87 -8.52 -7.48
N VAL A 62 -5.74 -8.69 -6.78
CA VAL A 62 -5.43 -7.92 -5.57
C VAL A 62 -4.78 -6.60 -5.97
N LEU A 63 -5.33 -5.50 -5.50
CA LEU A 63 -4.80 -4.16 -5.77
C LEU A 63 -3.77 -3.76 -4.70
N THR A 64 -2.61 -3.29 -5.14
CA THR A 64 -1.69 -2.50 -4.32
C THR A 64 -1.55 -1.09 -4.90
N SER A 65 -1.39 -0.09 -4.02
CA SER A 65 -1.25 1.31 -4.43
C SER A 65 -0.18 2.05 -3.64
N GLY A 66 0.76 1.31 -3.05
CA GLY A 66 1.79 1.87 -2.16
C GLY A 66 3.12 2.17 -2.85
N ALA A 67 3.32 1.68 -4.08
CA ALA A 67 4.56 1.84 -4.82
C ALA A 67 4.90 3.32 -5.00
N ARG A 68 6.16 3.66 -4.76
CA ARG A 68 6.66 5.04 -4.86
C ARG A 68 7.56 5.13 -6.08
N SER A 69 7.38 6.20 -6.83
CA SER A 69 8.31 6.60 -7.85
C SER A 69 9.23 7.70 -7.32
N TRP A 70 10.38 7.88 -7.97
CA TRP A 70 11.43 8.79 -7.50
C TRP A 70 11.10 10.24 -7.83
N GLU A 71 10.36 10.45 -8.91
CA GLU A 71 10.02 11.75 -9.49
C GLU A 71 8.82 12.43 -8.80
N PHE A 72 7.98 11.68 -8.06
CA PHE A 72 6.78 12.23 -7.40
C PHE A 72 6.78 11.97 -5.90
N PHE A 73 6.33 12.96 -5.13
CA PHE A 73 6.07 12.80 -3.70
C PHE A 73 4.57 12.85 -3.43
N HIS A 74 3.94 11.69 -3.29
CA HIS A 74 2.47 11.58 -3.21
C HIS A 74 1.78 12.27 -4.40
N SER A 75 1.00 13.33 -4.16
CA SER A 75 0.33 14.14 -5.18
C SER A 75 1.15 15.36 -5.61
N GLU A 76 2.30 15.61 -4.99
CA GLU A 76 3.15 16.76 -5.29
C GLU A 76 4.00 16.54 -6.55
N HIS A 77 4.52 17.65 -7.08
CA HIS A 77 5.44 17.74 -8.22
C HIS A 77 4.87 17.34 -9.60
N ARG A 78 3.56 17.11 -9.71
CA ARG A 78 2.91 16.79 -10.99
C ARG A 78 2.89 17.95 -11.99
N GLN A 79 2.92 19.17 -11.47
CA GLN A 79 3.00 20.42 -12.24
C GLN A 79 4.43 20.72 -12.73
N GLN A 80 5.45 20.08 -12.14
CA GLN A 80 6.85 20.32 -12.50
C GLN A 80 7.15 19.59 -13.81
N ALA A 81 7.41 20.33 -14.88
CA ALA A 81 7.64 19.77 -16.21
C ALA A 81 8.77 18.72 -16.22
N THR A 82 9.86 18.97 -15.48
CA THR A 82 11.00 18.03 -15.38
C THR A 82 10.63 16.70 -14.74
N MET A 83 9.74 16.69 -13.75
CA MET A 83 9.26 15.47 -13.13
C MET A 83 8.19 14.78 -14.00
N ARG A 84 7.29 15.58 -14.63
CA ARG A 84 6.23 15.08 -15.51
C ARG A 84 6.76 14.38 -16.76
N MET A 85 7.99 14.70 -17.21
CA MET A 85 8.64 14.05 -18.36
C MET A 85 8.91 12.55 -18.14
N PHE A 86 9.05 12.07 -16.90
CA PHE A 86 9.24 10.63 -16.63
C PHE A 86 8.01 9.82 -17.08
N HIS A 87 6.82 10.30 -16.71
CA HIS A 87 5.57 9.88 -17.34
C HIS A 87 4.42 10.87 -17.17
N PRO A 88 3.73 11.22 -18.27
CA PRO A 88 2.65 12.19 -18.23
C PRO A 88 1.28 11.62 -17.84
N GLN A 89 1.08 10.30 -17.90
CA GLN A 89 -0.19 9.64 -17.57
C GLN A 89 -0.02 8.66 -16.41
N PRO A 90 -1.03 8.46 -15.54
CA PRO A 90 -0.92 7.51 -14.46
C PRO A 90 -0.76 6.10 -15.01
N ARG A 91 0.01 5.26 -14.33
CA ARG A 91 0.30 3.89 -14.77
C ARG A 91 -0.15 2.84 -13.76
N VAL A 92 -0.66 1.73 -14.28
CA VAL A 92 -0.88 0.51 -13.51
C VAL A 92 0.04 -0.58 -14.01
N GLU A 93 0.80 -1.16 -13.10
CA GLU A 93 1.66 -2.30 -13.40
C GLU A 93 0.87 -3.60 -13.38
N ILE A 94 1.00 -4.38 -14.46
CA ILE A 94 0.27 -5.62 -14.68
C ILE A 94 1.26 -6.69 -15.15
N HIS A 95 1.13 -7.91 -14.64
CA HIS A 95 1.94 -9.03 -15.13
C HIS A 95 1.57 -9.37 -16.60
N PRO A 96 2.54 -9.67 -17.49
CA PRO A 96 2.27 -9.99 -18.89
C PRO A 96 1.26 -11.13 -19.10
N GLU A 97 1.29 -12.19 -18.27
CA GLU A 97 0.32 -13.29 -18.37
C GLU A 97 -1.12 -12.84 -18.06
N THR A 98 -1.27 -11.95 -17.08
CA THR A 98 -2.58 -11.42 -16.66
C THR A 98 -3.12 -10.47 -17.71
N ALA A 99 -2.25 -9.61 -18.24
CA ALA A 99 -2.58 -8.75 -19.37
C ALA A 99 -3.02 -9.57 -20.60
N ALA A 100 -2.30 -10.65 -20.93
CA ALA A 100 -2.66 -11.54 -22.04
C ALA A 100 -4.05 -12.19 -21.83
N LYS A 101 -4.35 -12.67 -20.62
CA LYS A 101 -5.68 -13.24 -20.26
C LYS A 101 -6.82 -12.22 -20.41
N LEU A 102 -6.53 -10.94 -20.12
CA LEU A 102 -7.49 -9.84 -20.18
C LEU A 102 -7.50 -9.12 -21.54
N GLY A 103 -6.64 -9.51 -22.50
CA GLY A 103 -6.51 -8.86 -23.79
C GLY A 103 -5.92 -7.44 -23.73
N ILE A 104 -5.19 -7.11 -22.66
CA ILE A 104 -4.57 -5.80 -22.42
C ILE A 104 -3.17 -5.78 -23.04
N LYS A 105 -2.81 -4.69 -23.71
CA LYS A 105 -1.47 -4.44 -24.25
C LYS A 105 -0.75 -3.34 -23.48
N GLU A 106 0.57 -3.32 -23.63
CA GLU A 106 1.41 -2.21 -23.15
C GLU A 106 0.88 -0.87 -23.68
N GLY A 107 0.70 0.10 -22.79
CA GLY A 107 0.24 1.44 -23.16
C GLY A 107 -1.28 1.61 -23.26
N ASP A 108 -2.07 0.55 -23.11
CA ASP A 108 -3.53 0.65 -23.19
C ASP A 108 -4.11 1.43 -22.00
N TRP A 109 -5.10 2.27 -22.25
CA TRP A 109 -5.93 2.82 -21.18
C TRP A 109 -6.86 1.75 -20.63
N VAL A 110 -6.69 1.41 -19.35
CA VAL A 110 -7.49 0.39 -18.67
C VAL A 110 -8.27 0.99 -17.51
N TRP A 111 -9.43 0.39 -17.23
CA TRP A 111 -10.15 0.64 -15.99
C TRP A 111 -9.65 -0.29 -14.90
N ILE A 112 -9.35 0.28 -13.74
CA ILE A 112 -9.10 -0.46 -12.50
C ILE A 112 -10.37 -0.29 -11.68
N GLU A 113 -11.07 -1.39 -11.43
CA GLU A 113 -12.39 -1.37 -10.82
C GLU A 113 -12.46 -2.31 -9.63
N SER A 114 -13.12 -1.86 -8.58
CA SER A 114 -13.52 -2.66 -7.43
C SER A 114 -15.01 -2.42 -7.13
N PHE A 115 -15.56 -3.15 -6.17
CA PHE A 115 -16.93 -2.96 -5.71
C PHE A 115 -17.21 -1.53 -5.17
N ARG A 116 -16.18 -0.71 -4.90
CA ARG A 116 -16.31 0.66 -4.40
C ARG A 116 -16.29 1.72 -5.51
N GLY A 117 -15.75 1.39 -6.69
CA GLY A 117 -15.59 2.36 -7.76
C GLY A 117 -14.43 2.02 -8.68
N ARG A 118 -14.06 2.97 -9.54
CA ARG A 118 -13.06 2.76 -10.60
C ARG A 118 -12.25 3.99 -10.93
N CYS A 119 -11.05 3.77 -11.47
CA CYS A 119 -10.19 4.81 -12.04
C CYS A 119 -9.55 4.33 -13.36
N LYS A 120 -9.05 5.27 -14.18
CA LYS A 120 -8.33 4.96 -15.42
C LYS A 120 -6.84 5.19 -15.27
N GLN A 121 -6.04 4.23 -15.73
CA GLN A 121 -4.59 4.34 -15.83
C GLN A 121 -4.09 3.66 -17.11
N ILE A 122 -2.85 3.94 -17.50
CA ILE A 122 -2.15 3.30 -18.61
C ILE A 122 -1.53 1.98 -18.12
N ALA A 123 -1.77 0.88 -18.85
CA ALA A 123 -1.16 -0.40 -18.57
C ALA A 123 0.35 -0.34 -18.83
N LYS A 124 1.14 -0.70 -17.81
CA LYS A 124 2.58 -0.92 -17.90
C LYS A 124 2.86 -2.38 -17.58
N LEU A 125 3.25 -3.17 -18.55
CA LEU A 125 3.48 -4.60 -18.38
C LEU A 125 4.86 -4.83 -17.76
N THR A 126 4.91 -5.63 -16.71
CA THR A 126 6.17 -5.96 -16.04
C THR A 126 6.13 -7.36 -15.43
N PRO A 127 7.15 -8.19 -15.62
CA PRO A 127 7.25 -9.49 -14.96
C PRO A 127 7.61 -9.36 -13.46
N GLY A 128 7.85 -8.14 -12.95
CA GLY A 128 8.24 -7.89 -11.56
C GLY A 128 7.08 -7.93 -10.55
N ILE A 129 5.85 -8.18 -10.99
CA ILE A 129 4.65 -8.24 -10.14
C ILE A 129 4.00 -9.63 -10.22
N ASP A 130 3.45 -10.14 -9.11
CA ASP A 130 2.73 -11.42 -9.12
C ASP A 130 1.53 -11.36 -10.09
N PRO A 131 1.25 -12.41 -10.89
CA PRO A 131 0.11 -12.43 -11.82
C PRO A 131 -1.26 -12.15 -11.20
N ARG A 132 -1.42 -12.35 -9.88
CA ARG A 132 -2.69 -12.10 -9.17
C ARG A 132 -2.79 -10.67 -8.63
N VAL A 133 -1.77 -9.84 -8.83
CA VAL A 133 -1.65 -8.51 -8.24
C VAL A 133 -1.51 -7.46 -9.34
N VAL A 134 -2.11 -6.30 -9.11
CA VAL A 134 -1.89 -5.09 -9.92
C VAL A 134 -1.43 -3.94 -9.03
N SER A 135 -0.49 -3.13 -9.51
CA SER A 135 0.04 -2.00 -8.75
C SER A 135 -0.34 -0.68 -9.41
N ALA A 136 -1.29 0.03 -8.83
CA ALA A 136 -1.80 1.29 -9.36
C ALA A 136 -1.11 2.49 -8.69
N GLU A 137 -0.84 3.53 -9.46
CA GLU A 137 -0.29 4.76 -8.89
C GLU A 137 -1.35 5.53 -8.09
N HIS A 138 -0.97 6.04 -6.92
CA HIS A 138 -1.83 6.86 -6.06
C HIS A 138 -1.60 8.37 -6.27
N GLY A 139 -2.61 9.15 -5.86
CA GLY A 139 -2.52 10.61 -5.82
C GLY A 139 -2.41 11.27 -7.19
N TRP A 140 -2.91 10.64 -8.26
CA TRP A 140 -2.84 11.20 -9.62
C TRP A 140 -3.86 12.28 -9.91
N TRP A 141 -3.40 13.39 -10.50
CA TRP A 141 -4.21 14.51 -10.99
C TRP A 141 -3.52 15.17 -12.20
N PHE A 142 -4.25 16.03 -12.91
CA PHE A 142 -3.82 16.67 -14.16
C PHE A 142 -3.78 18.20 -13.98
N PRO A 143 -2.68 18.78 -13.46
CA PRO A 143 -2.54 20.24 -13.33
C PRO A 143 -2.68 21.00 -14.65
N GLU A 144 -2.46 20.33 -15.78
CA GLU A 144 -2.59 20.88 -17.13
C GLU A 144 -4.05 21.03 -17.62
N LYS A 145 -5.04 20.54 -16.86
CA LYS A 145 -6.47 20.63 -17.20
C LYS A 145 -7.20 21.72 -16.41
N GLU A 146 -6.50 22.42 -15.53
CA GLU A 146 -6.99 23.61 -14.81
C GLU A 146 -6.66 24.91 -15.54
#